data_AF-A0A146L4L4-F1
#
_entry.id   AF-A0A146L4L4-F1
#
_cell.length_a   1.000
_cell.length_b   1.000
_cell.length_c   1.000
_cell.angle_alpha   90.00
_cell.angle_beta   90.00
_cell.angle_gamma   90.00
#
_symmetry.space_group_name_H-M   'P 1'
#
loop_
_entity.id
_entity.type
_entity.pdbx_description
1 polymer ?
#
loop_
_entity_poly.entity_id
_entity_poly.type
_entity_poly.pdbx_seq_one_letter_code
_entity_poly.pdbx_strand_id
1 'polypeptide(L)'
;VDSILHHLAQCLSHDLSPRAFLEKFLHPTPVLQNEKEQKEVQSWSLICDQVLSQPLKKGTVFQLRQNDVSLLCTVHPLPHFNVTEEVIDPASNRFVLRLNSETSV
;
A
#
# COMPACT_ATOMS: atom_id res chain seq x y z
N VAL A 1 31.09 -1.87 -2.25
CA VAL A 1 31.51 -2.09 -3.65
C VAL A 1 31.46 -3.57 -4.01
N ASP A 2 31.95 -4.45 -3.13
CA ASP A 2 31.97 -5.91 -3.38
C ASP A 2 30.58 -6.53 -3.60
N SER A 3 29.54 -6.05 -2.91
CA SER A 3 28.17 -6.57 -3.07
C SER A 3 27.54 -6.27 -4.44
N ILE A 4 27.94 -5.16 -5.08
CA ILE A 4 27.46 -4.77 -6.40
C ILE A 4 28.13 -5.65 -7.46
N LEU A 5 29.45 -5.83 -7.35
CA LEU A 5 30.22 -6.67 -8.27
C LEU A 5 29.81 -8.14 -8.16
N HIS A 6 29.55 -8.63 -6.95
CA HIS A 6 29.04 -9.99 -6.75
C HIS A 6 27.67 -10.19 -7.41
N HIS A 7 26.76 -9.24 -7.24
CA HIS A 7 25.43 -9.33 -7.87
C HIS A 7 25.52 -9.23 -9.40
N LEU A 8 26.36 -8.34 -9.93
CA LEU A 8 26.62 -8.23 -11.37
C LEU A 8 27.13 -9.57 -11.94
N ALA A 9 28.08 -10.20 -11.25
CA ALA A 9 28.63 -11.50 -11.67
C ALA A 9 27.54 -12.60 -11.69
N GLN A 10 26.64 -12.63 -10.70
CA GLN A 10 25.50 -13.54 -10.68
C GLN A 10 24.50 -13.27 -11.81
N CYS A 11 24.21 -12.00 -12.10
CA CYS A 11 23.32 -11.65 -13.20
C CYS A 11 23.89 -12.08 -14.55
N LEU A 12 25.20 -11.89 -14.75
CA LEU A 12 25.88 -12.34 -15.96
C LEU A 12 25.96 -13.86 -16.05
N SER A 13 26.19 -14.58 -14.95
CA SER A 13 26.29 -16.05 -14.96
C SER A 13 24.96 -16.75 -15.25
N HIS A 14 23.84 -16.07 -15.03
CA HIS A 14 22.49 -16.60 -15.23
C HIS A 14 21.74 -15.95 -16.41
N ASP A 15 22.45 -15.23 -17.29
CA ASP A 15 21.88 -14.51 -18.44
C ASP A 15 20.67 -13.64 -18.08
N LEU A 16 20.73 -12.99 -16.92
CA LEU A 16 19.66 -12.10 -16.46
C LEU A 16 19.71 -10.77 -17.21
N SER A 17 18.54 -10.21 -17.47
CA SER A 17 18.44 -8.90 -18.12
C SER A 17 19.10 -7.80 -17.27
N PRO A 18 19.59 -6.70 -17.89
CA PRO A 18 20.09 -5.53 -17.16
C PRO A 18 19.06 -4.96 -16.17
N ARG A 19 17.76 -5.11 -16.47
CA ARG A 19 16.67 -4.72 -15.56
C ARG A 19 16.69 -5.53 -14.26
N ALA A 20 16.94 -6.84 -14.32
CA ALA A 20 16.98 -7.70 -13.14
C ALA A 20 18.12 -7.31 -12.19
N PHE A 21 19.28 -6.91 -12.73
CA PHE A 21 20.37 -6.34 -11.92
C PHE A 21 19.95 -5.04 -11.24
N LEU A 22 19.27 -4.15 -11.97
CA LEU A 22 18.85 -2.85 -11.48
C LEU A 22 17.71 -2.92 -10.46
N GLU A 23 16.82 -3.90 -10.54
CA GLU A 23 15.66 -4.01 -9.63
C GLU A 23 16.09 -4.00 -8.17
N LYS A 24 17.17 -4.72 -7.82
CA LYS A 24 17.73 -4.74 -6.46
C LYS A 24 18.10 -3.35 -5.92
N PHE A 25 18.48 -2.41 -6.78
CA PHE A 25 18.95 -1.07 -6.41
C PHE A 25 17.93 0.04 -6.69
N LEU A 26 16.97 -0.20 -7.57
CA LEU A 26 15.97 0.77 -8.00
C LEU A 26 14.60 0.55 -7.35
N HIS A 27 14.49 -0.33 -6.36
CA HIS A 27 13.30 -0.39 -5.53
C HIS A 27 13.08 0.96 -4.84
N PRO A 28 11.89 1.58 -4.97
CA PRO A 28 11.50 2.67 -4.09
C PRO A 28 11.24 2.06 -2.70
N THR A 29 12.31 1.81 -1.95
CA THR A 29 12.24 1.54 -0.53
C THR A 29 11.70 2.76 0.20
N PRO A 30 11.08 2.59 1.38
CA PRO A 30 10.66 3.74 2.19
C PRO A 30 11.83 4.70 2.38
N VAL A 31 11.54 6.00 2.41
CA VAL A 31 12.46 7.16 2.31
C VAL A 31 13.58 7.17 3.38
N LEU A 32 13.59 6.22 4.32
CA LEU A 32 14.59 6.06 5.37
C LEU A 32 15.74 5.17 4.88
N GLN A 33 16.70 5.78 4.19
CA GLN A 33 17.84 5.10 3.54
C GLN A 33 19.03 4.82 4.48
N ASN A 34 19.01 5.31 5.72
CA ASN A 34 20.13 5.13 6.64
C ASN A 34 19.96 3.84 7.47
N GLU A 35 20.98 2.98 7.52
CA GLU A 35 20.95 1.77 8.37
C GLU A 35 20.78 2.11 9.86
N LYS A 36 21.22 3.30 10.29
CA LYS A 36 20.96 3.81 11.66
C LYS A 36 19.50 4.21 11.91
N GLU A 37 18.75 4.47 10.84
CA GLU A 37 17.31 4.78 10.86
C GLU A 37 16.46 3.51 10.71
N GLN A 38 17.04 2.37 10.34
CA GLN A 38 16.35 1.07 10.31
C GLN A 38 16.39 0.39 11.68
N LYS A 39 15.72 0.99 12.67
CA LYS A 39 15.41 0.33 13.94
C LYS A 39 14.04 -0.31 13.84
N GLU A 40 13.89 -1.53 14.38
CA GLU A 40 12.59 -2.21 14.50
C GLU A 40 11.54 -1.35 15.21
N VAL A 41 11.98 -0.50 16.14
CA VAL A 41 11.12 0.46 16.86
C VAL A 41 11.68 1.87 16.68
N GLN A 42 10.85 2.75 16.14
CA GLN A 42 11.13 4.18 16.00
C GLN A 42 10.47 4.97 17.13
N SER A 43 11.25 5.80 17.82
CA SER A 43 10.71 6.74 18.81
C SER A 43 10.28 8.04 18.12
N TRP A 44 9.01 8.42 18.32
CA TRP A 44 8.41 9.64 17.81
C TRP A 44 7.82 10.46 18.96
N SER A 45 7.99 11.78 18.91
CA SER A 45 7.30 12.70 19.81
C SER A 45 5.93 13.04 19.23
N LEU A 46 4.88 12.77 20.00
CA LEU A 46 3.51 13.16 19.67
C LEU A 46 3.25 14.60 20.13
N ILE A 47 2.88 15.46 19.19
CA ILE A 47 2.46 16.84 19.43
C ILE A 47 0.99 16.95 19.03
N CYS A 48 0.12 17.25 19.99
CA CYS A 48 -1.33 17.28 19.82
C CYS A 48 -1.93 18.36 20.72
N ASP A 49 -3.03 18.98 20.28
CA ASP A 49 -3.81 19.94 21.06
C ASP A 49 -4.94 19.27 21.87
N GLN A 50 -5.13 17.96 21.72
CA GLN A 50 -6.13 17.16 22.42
C GLN A 50 -5.57 16.43 23.64
N VAL A 51 -6.45 16.13 24.58
CA VAL A 51 -6.13 15.33 25.77
C VAL A 51 -5.90 13.86 25.39
N LEU A 52 -4.71 13.34 25.69
CA LEU A 52 -4.28 11.99 25.29
C LEU A 52 -5.03 10.82 25.94
N SER A 53 -5.76 11.08 27.02
CA SER A 53 -6.60 10.08 27.69
C SER A 53 -7.96 9.88 27.00
N GLN A 54 -8.34 10.75 26.06
CA GLN A 54 -9.60 10.61 25.33
C GLN A 54 -9.45 9.65 24.14
N PRO A 55 -10.53 8.94 23.75
CA PRO A 55 -10.57 8.20 22.51
C PRO A 55 -10.28 9.09 21.30
N LEU A 56 -9.58 8.53 20.31
CA LEU A 56 -9.35 9.15 19.01
C LEU A 56 -10.67 9.47 18.31
N LYS A 57 -10.80 10.70 17.82
CA LYS A 57 -11.98 11.16 17.10
C LYS A 57 -11.69 11.25 15.61
N LYS A 58 -12.74 11.09 14.79
CA LYS A 58 -12.66 11.37 13.35
C LYS A 58 -12.20 12.81 13.15
N GLY A 59 -11.22 13.00 12.28
CA GLY A 59 -10.69 14.32 11.93
C GLY A 59 -9.69 14.88 12.94
N THR A 60 -9.31 14.14 14.00
CA THR A 60 -8.21 14.56 14.87
C THR A 60 -6.94 14.72 14.04
N VAL A 61 -6.28 15.88 14.19
CA VAL A 61 -5.00 16.21 13.55
C VAL A 61 -3.93 16.29 14.62
N PHE A 62 -2.79 15.64 14.40
CA PHE A 62 -1.65 15.70 15.30
C PHE A 62 -0.35 15.61 14.50
N GLN A 63 0.75 15.98 15.13
CA GLN A 63 2.08 15.93 14.53
C GLN A 63 2.92 14.84 15.22
N LEU A 64 3.59 14.02 14.41
CA LEU A 64 4.66 13.14 14.87
C LEU A 64 5.99 13.75 14.46
N ARG A 65 6.89 13.93 15.42
CA ARG A 65 8.23 14.47 15.16
C ARG A 65 9.32 13.48 15.53
N GLN A 66 10.31 13.36 14.67
CA GLN A 66 11.53 12.59 14.90
C GLN A 66 12.71 13.35 14.31
N ASN A 67 13.61 13.87 15.16
CA ASN A 67 14.75 14.71 14.75
C ASN A 67 14.29 15.86 13.83
N ASP A 68 14.75 15.83 12.58
CA ASP A 68 14.47 16.83 11.54
C ASP A 68 13.24 16.48 10.68
N VAL A 69 12.59 15.34 10.94
CA VAL A 69 11.40 14.88 10.23
C VAL A 69 10.14 15.19 11.04
N SER A 70 9.11 15.67 10.33
CA SER A 70 7.80 15.96 10.89
C SER A 70 6.70 15.43 9.98
N LEU A 71 5.78 14.67 10.56
CA LEU A 71 4.60 14.14 9.87
C LEU A 71 3.35 14.83 10.43
N LEU A 72 2.52 15.39 9.55
CA LEU A 72 1.19 15.84 9.90
C LEU A 72 0.21 14.70 9.64
N CYS A 73 -0.44 14.21 10.69
CA CYS A 73 -1.33 13.06 10.65
C CYS A 73 -2.78 13.48 10.82
N THR A 74 -3.70 12.83 10.10
CA THR A 74 -5.14 13.05 10.24
C THR A 74 -5.89 11.73 10.37
N VAL A 75 -6.73 11.64 11.39
CA VAL A 75 -7.42 10.41 11.77
C VAL A 75 -8.69 10.23 10.97
N HIS A 76 -8.79 9.09 10.29
CA HIS A 76 -9.95 8.72 9.50
C HIS A 76 -10.49 7.37 9.99
N PRO A 77 -11.80 7.24 10.28
CA PRO A 77 -12.37 5.95 10.63
C PRO A 77 -12.28 5.01 9.43
N LEU A 78 -12.04 3.73 9.70
CA LEU A 78 -12.15 2.71 8.68
C LEU A 78 -13.61 2.59 8.22
N PRO A 79 -13.86 2.40 6.91
CA PRO A 79 -15.21 2.14 6.43
C PRO A 79 -15.73 0.82 7.02
N HIS A 80 -16.94 0.86 7.59
CA HIS A 80 -17.65 -0.35 7.98
C HIS A 80 -18.45 -0.87 6.78
N PHE A 81 -17.98 -1.97 6.20
CA PHE A 81 -18.71 -2.66 5.14
C PHE A 81 -19.56 -3.78 5.75
N ASN A 82 -20.86 -3.77 5.45
CA ASN A 82 -21.72 -4.91 5.68
C ASN A 82 -21.98 -5.58 4.33
N VAL A 83 -21.25 -6.65 4.04
CA VAL A 83 -21.39 -7.41 2.79
C VAL A 83 -22.22 -8.66 3.09
N THR A 84 -23.37 -8.75 2.46
CA THR A 84 -24.27 -9.90 2.57
C THR A 84 -24.48 -10.52 1.20
N GLU A 85 -24.45 -11.84 1.14
CA GLU A 85 -24.85 -12.59 -0.04
C GLU A 85 -26.36 -12.84 0.00
N GLU A 86 -27.06 -12.55 -1.10
CA GLU A 86 -28.49 -12.82 -1.23
C GLU A 86 -28.70 -13.85 -2.34
N VAL A 87 -29.39 -14.95 -2.01
CA VAL A 87 -29.78 -15.96 -3.00
C VAL A 87 -30.99 -15.44 -3.76
N ILE A 88 -30.76 -14.96 -4.98
CA ILE A 88 -31.83 -14.47 -5.85
C ILE A 88 -32.53 -15.65 -6.51
N ASP A 89 -33.87 -15.70 -6.44
CA ASP A 89 -34.67 -16.69 -7.16
C ASP A 89 -34.39 -16.59 -8.67
N PRO A 90 -33.89 -17.65 -9.32
CA PRO A 90 -33.64 -17.66 -10.75
C PRO A 90 -34.87 -17.28 -11.60
N ALA A 91 -36.10 -17.49 -11.11
CA ALA A 91 -37.30 -17.07 -11.83
C ALA A 91 -37.49 -15.54 -11.85
N SER A 92 -37.01 -14.85 -10.80
CA SER A 92 -37.16 -13.40 -10.57
C SER A 92 -36.07 -12.56 -11.25
N ASN A 93 -34.92 -13.14 -11.58
CA ASN A 93 -33.78 -12.44 -12.20
C ASN A 93 -33.26 -13.17 -13.44
N ARG A 94 -34.14 -13.38 -14.42
CA ARG A 94 -33.78 -14.00 -15.70
C ARG A 94 -33.14 -12.98 -16.62
N PHE A 95 -31.87 -13.19 -16.96
CA PHE A 95 -31.23 -12.53 -18.09
C PHE A 95 -31.88 -13.05 -19.38
N VAL A 96 -32.78 -12.25 -19.96
CA VAL A 96 -33.41 -12.59 -21.24
C VAL A 96 -32.50 -12.09 -22.36
N LEU A 97 -31.75 -13.02 -22.97
CA LEU A 97 -31.03 -12.75 -24.21
C LEU A 97 -32.05 -12.69 -25.36
N ARG A 98 -32.42 -11.49 -25.80
CA ARG A 98 -33.25 -11.31 -27.01
C ARG A 98 -32.36 -11.26 -28.23
N LEU A 99 -32.31 -12.38 -28.96
CA LEU A 99 -31.70 -12.44 -30.28
C LEU A 99 -32.71 -11.88 -31.28
N ASN A 100 -32.56 -10.61 -31.66
CA ASN A 100 -33.29 -10.06 -32.79
C ASN A 100 -32.64 -10.62 -34.07
N SER A 101 -33.30 -11.58 -34.71
CA SER A 101 -32.89 -12.12 -36.01
C SER A 101 -33.22 -11.12 -37.12
N GLU A 102 -32.45 -10.04 -37.21
CA GLU A 102 -32.51 -9.06 -38.31
C GLU A 102 -31.78 -9.52 -39.58
N THR A 103 -31.60 -10.83 -39.79
CA THR A 103 -31.06 -11.35 -41.05
C THR A 103 -31.90 -12.51 -41.57
N SER A 104 -32.86 -12.17 -42.45
CA SER A 104 -33.41 -13.10 -43.42
C SER A 104 -32.33 -13.43 -44.45
N VAL A 105 -31.94 -14.70 -44.56
CA VAL A 105 -31.10 -15.23 -45.64
C VAL A 105 -31.92 -15.32 -46.93
#